data_AF-A0A529W6X4-F1
#
_entry.id   AF-A0A529W6X4-F1
#
_cell.length_a   1.000
_cell.length_b   1.000
_cell.length_c   1.000
_cell.angle_alpha   90.00
_cell.angle_beta   90.00
_cell.angle_gamma   90.00
#
_symmetry.space_group_name_H-M   'P 1'
#
loop_
_entity.id
_entity.type
_entity.pdbx_description
1 polymer ?
#
loop_
_entity_poly.entity_id
_entity_poly.type
_entity_poly.pdbx_seq_one_letter_code
_entity_poly.pdbx_strand_id
1 'polypeptide(L)'
;MLQRPAAALAPTPELLAGRARRAWLLFTTVALAIIAAALYGAGLYGRSTEIEALATQGRTDANLKVALLRAVLENPRALPLLLSEDQQVHDALTERSPAAIDVLNRKLEGLVSGTKASVLYVTGTDGLAIASSNWREPVSFVGS
;
A
#
# COMPACT_ATOMS: atom_id res chain seq x y z
N MET A 1 -88.52 24.24 -47.54
CA MET A 1 -88.30 22.80 -47.77
C MET A 1 -86.85 22.58 -48.14
N LEU A 2 -86.17 21.68 -47.40
CA LEU A 2 -85.01 20.87 -47.80
C LEU A 2 -83.69 21.64 -48.05
N GLN A 3 -82.50 21.28 -47.58
CA GLN A 3 -81.96 20.17 -46.78
C GLN A 3 -80.49 20.54 -46.46
N ARG A 4 -80.01 20.30 -45.24
CA ARG A 4 -78.57 20.07 -44.99
C ARG A 4 -78.19 18.71 -45.59
N PRO A 5 -76.95 18.52 -46.07
CA PRO A 5 -76.03 17.80 -45.19
C PRO A 5 -74.63 18.41 -45.11
N ALA A 6 -74.13 18.39 -43.88
CA ALA A 6 -72.72 18.43 -43.56
C ALA A 6 -72.09 17.08 -43.94
N ALA A 7 -71.00 17.12 -44.70
CA ALA A 7 -70.03 16.04 -44.76
C ALA A 7 -68.68 16.63 -45.20
N ALA A 8 -68.15 17.54 -44.38
CA ALA A 8 -66.72 17.75 -44.37
C ALA A 8 -66.09 16.39 -44.02
N LEU A 9 -65.40 15.79 -44.99
CA LEU A 9 -64.72 14.51 -44.82
C LEU A 9 -63.86 14.57 -43.55
N ALA A 10 -64.33 13.91 -42.49
CA ALA A 10 -63.53 13.71 -41.30
C ALA A 10 -62.25 12.99 -41.74
N PRO A 11 -61.05 13.47 -41.37
CA PRO A 11 -59.82 12.79 -41.71
C PRO A 11 -59.89 11.36 -41.18
N THR A 12 -59.70 10.40 -42.06
CA THR A 12 -59.78 8.96 -41.76
C THR A 12 -58.89 8.63 -40.55
N PRO A 13 -59.43 7.97 -39.51
CA PRO A 13 -58.71 7.72 -38.25
C PRO A 13 -57.42 6.89 -38.45
N GLU A 14 -57.39 6.07 -39.50
CA GLU A 14 -56.22 5.31 -39.96
C GLU A 14 -54.98 6.19 -40.24
N LEU A 15 -55.17 7.36 -40.86
CA LEU A 15 -54.05 8.27 -41.19
C LEU A 15 -53.54 9.02 -39.96
N LEU A 16 -54.40 9.28 -38.98
CA LEU A 16 -54.04 9.87 -37.70
C LEU A 16 -53.30 8.85 -36.83
N ALA A 17 -53.75 7.59 -36.81
CA ALA A 17 -53.08 6.50 -36.10
C ALA A 17 -51.67 6.23 -36.66
N GLY A 18 -51.51 6.25 -37.99
CA GLY A 18 -50.20 6.09 -38.63
C GLY A 18 -49.23 7.25 -38.34
N ARG A 19 -49.72 8.50 -38.34
CA ARG A 19 -48.92 9.68 -37.97
C ARG A 19 -48.58 9.69 -36.48
N ALA A 20 -49.53 9.35 -35.60
CA ALA A 20 -49.32 9.23 -34.17
C ALA A 20 -48.30 8.13 -33.87
N ARG A 21 -48.39 6.96 -34.50
CA ARG A 21 -47.41 5.87 -34.35
C ARG A 21 -46.02 6.28 -34.81
N ARG A 22 -45.89 7.00 -35.93
CA ARG A 22 -44.59 7.54 -36.38
C ARG A 22 -44.03 8.59 -35.43
N ALA A 23 -44.87 9.50 -34.94
CA ALA A 23 -44.48 10.50 -33.94
C ALA A 23 -44.04 9.84 -32.63
N TRP A 24 -44.73 8.78 -32.21
CA TRP A 24 -44.40 8.01 -31.00
C TRP A 24 -43.10 7.23 -31.19
N LEU A 25 -42.89 6.60 -32.35
CA LEU A 25 -41.62 5.94 -32.66
C LEU A 25 -40.45 6.94 -32.67
N LEU A 26 -40.62 8.09 -33.33
CA LEU A 26 -39.61 9.15 -33.32
C LEU A 26 -39.32 9.65 -31.90
N PHE A 27 -40.36 9.87 -31.10
CA PHE A 27 -40.23 10.28 -29.71
C PHE A 27 -39.47 9.24 -28.88
N THR A 28 -39.82 7.96 -28.99
CA THR A 28 -39.14 6.87 -28.28
C THR A 28 -37.70 6.73 -28.73
N THR A 29 -37.41 6.86 -30.03
CA THR A 29 -36.03 6.83 -30.55
C THR A 29 -35.21 8.01 -30.03
N VAL A 30 -35.77 9.22 -30.01
CA VAL A 30 -35.09 10.42 -29.47
C VAL A 30 -34.87 10.28 -27.97
N ALA A 31 -35.86 9.81 -27.22
CA ALA A 31 -35.74 9.57 -25.78
C ALA A 31 -34.65 8.53 -25.48
N LEU A 32 -34.62 7.43 -26.25
CA LEU A 32 -33.61 6.39 -26.10
C LEU A 32 -32.20 6.91 -26.45
N ALA A 33 -32.08 7.74 -27.49
CA ALA A 33 -30.82 8.38 -27.86
C ALA A 33 -30.31 9.33 -26.76
N ILE A 34 -31.20 10.10 -26.12
CA ILE A 34 -30.86 10.98 -25.00
C ILE A 34 -30.39 10.16 -23.79
N ILE A 35 -31.10 9.07 -23.45
CA ILE A 35 -30.71 8.18 -22.35
C ILE A 35 -29.35 7.53 -22.63
N ALA A 36 -29.13 7.04 -23.85
CA ALA A 36 -27.85 6.46 -24.26
C ALA A 36 -26.72 7.49 -24.21
N ALA A 37 -26.96 8.72 -24.67
CA ALA A 37 -26.00 9.82 -24.59
C ALA A 37 -25.70 10.23 -23.14
N ALA A 38 -26.70 10.22 -22.26
CA ALA A 38 -26.54 10.51 -20.84
C ALA A 38 -25.75 9.41 -20.12
N LEU A 39 -26.02 8.13 -20.41
CA LEU A 39 -25.26 6.99 -19.88
C LEU A 39 -23.83 6.95 -20.41
N TYR A 40 -23.63 7.27 -21.69
CA TYR A 40 -22.30 7.34 -22.30
C TYR A 40 -21.50 8.53 -21.75
N GLY A 41 -22.15 9.70 -21.58
CA GLY A 41 -21.57 10.87 -20.95
C GLY A 41 -21.22 10.63 -19.48
N ALA A 42 -22.10 9.98 -18.72
CA ALA A 42 -21.84 9.58 -17.33
C ALA A 42 -20.72 8.54 -17.23
N GLY A 43 -20.61 7.62 -18.19
CA GLY A 43 -19.51 6.66 -18.27
C GLY A 43 -18.16 7.30 -18.62
N LEU A 44 -18.16 8.34 -19.46
CA LEU A 44 -16.96 9.12 -19.77
C LEU A 44 -16.55 10.03 -18.61
N TYR A 45 -17.50 10.64 -17.90
CA TYR A 45 -17.23 11.49 -16.72
C TYR A 45 -16.90 10.70 -15.45
N GLY A 46 -17.45 9.49 -15.29
CA GLY A 46 -17.18 8.60 -14.17
C GLY A 46 -15.79 7.97 -14.21
N ARG A 47 -15.12 7.98 -15.37
CA ARG A 47 -13.75 7.46 -15.50
C ARG A 47 -12.68 8.48 -15.12
N SER A 48 -13.00 9.77 -15.15
CA SER A 48 -12.08 10.84 -14.72
C SER A 48 -12.08 11.08 -13.21
N THR A 49 -13.08 10.62 -12.46
CA THR A 49 -13.19 10.85 -11.01
C THR A 49 -12.83 9.65 -10.12
N GLU A 50 -12.32 8.55 -10.70
CA GLU A 50 -11.76 7.44 -9.90
C GLU A 50 -10.25 7.26 -10.07
N ILE A 51 -9.65 7.75 -11.16
CA ILE A 51 -8.19 7.65 -11.34
C ILE A 51 -7.43 8.67 -10.48
N GLU A 52 -8.07 9.76 -10.06
CA GLU A 52 -7.46 10.75 -9.15
C GLU A 52 -7.53 10.32 -7.67
N ALA A 53 -8.55 9.53 -7.30
CA ALA A 53 -8.65 8.95 -5.96
C ALA A 53 -7.60 7.84 -5.74
N LEU A 54 -7.30 7.03 -6.77
CA LEU A 54 -6.28 5.98 -6.70
C LEU A 54 -4.83 6.53 -6.72
N ALA A 55 -4.58 7.67 -7.39
CA ALA A 55 -3.26 8.31 -7.37
C ALA A 55 -2.94 8.95 -6.00
N THR A 56 -3.95 9.48 -5.32
CA THR A 56 -3.80 10.06 -3.97
C THR A 56 -3.58 8.96 -2.91
N GLN A 57 -4.20 7.79 -3.09
CA GLN A 57 -4.00 6.64 -2.20
C GLN A 57 -2.62 5.99 -2.38
N GLY A 58 -2.11 5.90 -3.62
CA GLY A 58 -0.76 5.37 -3.90
C GLY A 58 0.38 6.26 -3.39
N ARG A 59 0.20 7.59 -3.39
CA ARG A 59 1.20 8.55 -2.87
C ARG A 59 1.29 8.51 -1.33
N THR A 60 0.16 8.27 -0.67
CA THR A 60 0.06 8.20 0.79
C THR A 60 0.70 6.92 1.32
N ASP A 61 0.48 5.78 0.66
CA ASP A 61 1.08 4.49 1.03
C ASP A 61 2.59 4.41 0.77
N ALA A 62 3.08 5.01 -0.32
CA ALA A 62 4.51 5.03 -0.63
C ALA A 62 5.30 5.89 0.37
N ASN A 63 4.77 7.05 0.75
CA ASN A 63 5.40 7.92 1.74
C ASN A 63 5.41 7.30 3.14
N LEU A 64 4.33 6.58 3.52
CA LEU A 64 4.28 5.87 4.80
C LEU A 64 5.31 4.72 4.85
N LYS A 65 5.47 3.99 3.74
CA LYS A 65 6.48 2.92 3.62
C LYS A 65 7.91 3.46 3.64
N VAL A 66 8.19 4.60 3.01
CA VAL A 66 9.53 5.24 3.06
C VAL A 66 9.83 5.81 4.45
N ALA A 67 8.83 6.38 5.13
CA ALA A 67 8.97 6.84 6.51
C ALA A 67 9.22 5.69 7.48
N LEU A 68 8.52 4.56 7.32
CA LEU A 68 8.76 3.33 8.09
C LEU A 68 10.14 2.74 7.80
N LEU A 69 10.57 2.69 6.54
CA LEU A 69 11.91 2.19 6.19
C LEU A 69 13.00 3.09 6.78
N ARG A 70 12.85 4.42 6.70
CA ARG A 70 13.77 5.37 7.35
C ARG A 70 13.78 5.23 8.87
N ALA A 71 12.61 5.02 9.50
CA ALA A 71 12.53 4.80 10.94
C ALA A 71 13.15 3.47 11.41
N VAL A 72 13.20 2.45 10.54
CA VAL A 72 13.93 1.20 10.80
C VAL A 72 15.43 1.36 10.56
N LEU A 73 15.84 2.22 9.62
CA LEU A 73 17.25 2.47 9.27
C LEU A 73 17.95 3.51 10.16
N GLU A 74 17.22 4.33 10.92
CA GLU A 74 17.78 5.47 11.68
C GLU A 74 18.38 5.14 13.05
N ASN A 75 18.23 3.95 13.64
CA ASN A 75 19.02 3.65 14.84
C ASN A 75 19.04 2.16 15.21
N PRO A 76 20.25 1.58 15.38
CA PRO A 76 21.05 1.87 16.57
C PRO A 76 22.53 2.17 16.23
N ARG A 77 22.87 3.42 15.90
CA ARG A 77 24.27 3.86 15.77
C ARG A 77 24.92 4.19 17.11
N ALA A 78 24.12 4.44 18.15
CA ALA A 78 24.63 4.71 19.49
C ALA A 78 25.17 3.45 20.20
N LEU A 79 24.57 2.28 19.91
CA LEU A 79 24.91 1.04 20.62
C LEU A 79 26.31 0.51 20.27
N PRO A 80 26.74 0.45 18.98
CA PRO A 80 28.10 0.05 18.64
C PRO A 80 29.16 1.01 19.19
N LEU A 81 28.85 2.30 19.25
CA LEU A 81 29.77 3.31 19.79
C LEU A 81 29.94 3.13 21.31
N LEU A 82 28.85 2.95 22.05
CA LEU A 82 28.92 2.67 23.49
C LEU A 82 29.61 1.33 23.79
N LEU A 83 29.39 0.31 22.96
CA LEU A 83 30.09 -0.98 23.09
C LEU A 83 31.58 -0.86 22.74
N SER A 84 31.98 0.04 21.86
CA SER A 84 33.41 0.25 21.52
C SER A 84 34.22 0.87 22.66
N GLU A 85 33.56 1.63 23.55
CA GLU A 85 34.18 2.20 24.76
C GLU A 85 34.01 1.30 25.99
N ASP A 86 33.38 0.13 25.83
CA ASP A 86 33.06 -0.74 26.95
C ASP A 86 34.26 -1.57 27.41
N GLN A 87 34.59 -1.48 28.70
CA GLN A 87 35.69 -2.22 29.29
C GLN A 87 35.55 -3.74 29.07
N GLN A 88 34.33 -4.29 29.06
CA GLN A 88 34.13 -5.74 28.88
C GLN A 88 34.41 -6.19 27.44
N VAL A 89 34.24 -5.30 26.46
CA VAL A 89 34.66 -5.56 25.08
C VAL A 89 36.18 -5.53 24.99
N HIS A 90 36.83 -4.57 25.65
CA HIS A 90 38.28 -4.49 25.72
C HIS A 90 38.91 -5.70 26.42
N ASP A 91 38.37 -6.12 27.57
CA ASP A 91 38.86 -7.25 28.35
C ASP A 91 38.71 -8.57 27.57
N ALA A 92 37.57 -8.77 26.91
CA ALA A 92 37.35 -9.96 26.06
C ALA A 92 38.29 -9.99 24.84
N LEU A 93 38.62 -8.84 24.24
CA LEU A 93 39.56 -8.74 23.13
C LEU A 93 41.03 -8.91 23.56
N THR A 94 41.38 -8.42 24.75
CA THR A 94 42.76 -8.41 25.27
C THR A 94 43.13 -9.71 25.97
N GLU A 95 42.31 -10.14 26.94
CA GLU A 95 42.59 -11.34 27.73
C GLU A 95 42.21 -12.62 26.99
N ARG A 96 41.15 -12.54 26.14
CA ARG A 96 40.49 -13.71 25.50
C ARG A 96 40.23 -14.85 26.49
N SER A 97 40.01 -14.53 27.76
CA SER A 97 39.76 -15.53 28.79
C SER A 97 38.33 -16.08 28.65
N PRO A 98 38.09 -17.38 28.94
CA PRO A 98 36.74 -17.93 28.88
C PRO A 98 35.75 -17.19 29.79
N ALA A 99 36.23 -16.66 30.91
CA ALA A 99 35.43 -15.86 31.85
C ALA A 99 35.03 -14.50 31.26
N ALA A 100 35.96 -13.77 30.63
CA ALA A 100 35.66 -12.48 30.01
C ALA A 100 34.70 -12.63 28.82
N ILE A 101 34.88 -13.68 28.00
CA ILE A 101 33.98 -13.99 26.88
C ILE A 101 32.58 -14.35 27.37
N ASP A 102 32.45 -15.14 28.43
CA ASP A 102 31.15 -15.52 29.01
C ASP A 102 30.40 -14.32 29.62
N VAL A 103 31.12 -13.38 30.25
CA VAL A 103 30.55 -12.11 30.70
C VAL A 103 30.01 -11.29 29.53
N LEU A 104 30.80 -11.16 28.46
CA LEU A 104 30.40 -10.42 27.26
C LEU A 104 29.21 -11.08 26.53
N ASN A 105 29.22 -12.41 26.39
CA ASN A 105 28.13 -13.19 25.81
C ASN A 105 26.79 -12.92 26.50
N ARG A 106 26.76 -13.00 27.84
CA ARG A 106 25.55 -12.70 28.63
C ARG A 106 25.09 -11.24 28.48
N LYS A 107 26.04 -10.31 28.39
CA LYS A 107 25.72 -8.89 28.17
C LYS A 107 25.08 -8.68 26.80
N LEU A 108 25.65 -9.26 25.74
CA LEU A 108 25.10 -9.16 24.39
C LEU A 108 23.73 -9.84 24.29
N GLU A 109 23.53 -10.98 24.95
CA GLU A 109 22.23 -11.66 25.08
C GLU A 109 21.18 -10.77 25.77
N GLY A 110 21.55 -10.06 26.84
CA GLY A 110 20.68 -9.09 27.49
C GLY A 110 20.34 -7.89 26.60
N LEU A 111 21.34 -7.34 25.92
CA LEU A 111 21.18 -6.16 25.07
C LEU A 111 20.38 -6.45 23.80
N VAL A 112 20.55 -7.63 23.16
CA VAL A 112 19.81 -7.95 21.94
C VAL A 112 18.30 -7.93 22.19
N SER A 113 17.85 -8.41 23.35
CA SER A 113 16.42 -8.43 23.73
C SER A 113 15.77 -7.04 23.83
N GLY A 114 16.56 -6.01 24.18
CA GLY A 114 16.11 -4.62 24.29
C GLY A 114 16.27 -3.80 23.01
N THR A 115 16.81 -4.39 21.95
CA THR A 115 17.13 -3.69 20.69
C THR A 115 16.34 -4.29 19.53
N LYS A 116 16.32 -3.59 18.39
CA LYS A 116 15.73 -4.12 17.13
C LYS A 116 16.70 -5.02 16.35
N ALA A 117 17.85 -5.36 16.92
CA ALA A 117 18.85 -6.17 16.23
C ALA A 117 18.51 -7.67 16.34
N SER A 118 18.76 -8.41 15.27
CA SER A 118 18.53 -9.87 15.27
C SER A 118 19.62 -10.63 16.03
N VAL A 119 20.88 -10.21 15.90
CA VAL A 119 22.05 -10.78 16.61
C VAL A 119 23.05 -9.65 16.88
N LEU A 120 23.65 -9.63 18.08
CA LEU A 120 24.79 -8.78 18.42
C LEU A 120 26.02 -9.65 18.60
N TYR A 121 27.14 -9.30 17.97
CA TYR A 121 28.39 -10.03 18.12
C TYR A 121 29.59 -9.08 18.08
N VAL A 122 30.70 -9.54 18.64
CA VAL A 122 32.00 -8.83 18.64
C VAL A 122 33.01 -9.69 17.92
N THR A 123 33.69 -9.12 16.94
CA THR A 123 34.76 -9.78 16.19
C THR A 123 36.14 -9.41 16.72
N GLY A 124 37.02 -10.40 16.79
CA GLY A 124 38.44 -10.19 17.04
C GLY A 124 39.13 -9.50 15.86
N THR A 125 40.40 -9.16 16.05
CA THR A 125 41.26 -8.58 15.00
C THR A 125 41.55 -9.53 13.84
N ASP A 126 41.28 -10.81 14.04
CA ASP A 126 41.36 -11.91 13.07
C ASP A 126 40.10 -12.04 12.21
N GLY A 127 39.04 -11.26 12.51
CA GLY A 127 37.77 -11.30 11.81
C GLY A 127 36.80 -12.38 12.32
N LEU A 128 37.22 -13.20 13.29
CA LEU A 128 36.37 -14.23 13.90
C LEU A 128 35.52 -13.63 15.01
N ALA A 129 34.28 -14.06 15.14
CA ALA A 129 33.45 -13.63 16.25
C ALA A 129 33.91 -14.27 17.57
N ILE A 130 34.28 -13.44 18.55
CA ILE A 130 34.77 -13.89 19.86
C ILE A 130 33.65 -14.00 20.90
N ALA A 131 32.57 -13.24 20.74
CA ALA A 131 31.40 -13.24 21.60
C ALA A 131 30.16 -12.90 20.79
N SER A 132 29.02 -13.49 21.14
CA SER A 132 27.76 -13.29 20.45
C SER A 132 26.56 -13.39 21.39
N SER A 133 25.48 -12.69 21.08
CA SER A 133 24.20 -12.79 21.78
C SER A 133 23.54 -14.16 21.58
N ASN A 134 23.85 -14.85 20.48
CA ASN A 134 23.33 -16.18 20.14
C ASN A 134 24.28 -17.33 20.53
N TRP A 135 25.17 -17.12 21.49
CA TRP A 135 26.19 -18.08 21.90
C TRP A 135 25.64 -19.43 22.41
N ARG A 136 24.38 -19.48 22.86
CA ARG A 136 23.68 -20.71 23.30
C ARG A 136 22.88 -21.37 22.18
N GLU A 137 22.73 -20.73 21.03
CA GLU A 137 21.93 -21.24 19.94
C GLU A 137 22.72 -22.23 19.08
N PRO A 138 22.06 -23.19 18.42
CA PRO A 138 22.72 -24.13 17.51
C PRO A 138 23.47 -23.45 16.36
N VAL A 139 23.09 -22.22 16.01
CA VAL A 139 23.69 -21.38 14.96
C VAL A 139 24.52 -20.24 15.56
N SER A 140 25.28 -20.52 16.61
CA SER A 140 26.17 -19.55 17.27
C SER A 140 27.20 -18.96 16.31
N PHE A 141 27.44 -17.65 16.42
CA PHE A 141 28.45 -16.95 15.61
C PHE A 141 29.83 -16.99 16.27
N VAL A 142 29.99 -17.54 17.48
CA VAL A 142 31.31 -17.63 18.11
C VAL A 142 32.21 -18.58 17.31
N GLY A 143 33.34 -18.06 16.82
CA GLY A 143 34.35 -18.80 16.06
C GLY A 143 34.11 -18.91 14.55
N SER A 144 33.07 -18.27 14.00
CA SER A 144 32.83 -18.19 12.54
C SER A 144 33.64 -17.08 11.88
#